data_AF-D6PL22-F1
#
_entry.id   AF-D6PL22-F1
#
_cell.length_a   1.000
_cell.length_b   1.000
_cell.length_c   1.000
_cell.angle_alpha   90.00
_cell.angle_beta   90.00
_cell.angle_gamma   90.00
#
_symmetry.space_group_name_H-M   'P 1'
#
loop_
_entity.id
_entity.type
_entity.pdbx_description
1 polymer ?
#
loop_
_entity_poly.entity_id
_entity_poly.type
_entity_poly.pdbx_seq_one_letter_code
_entity_poly.pdbx_strand_id
1 'polypeptide(L)'
;MLLALGRQNKLPGLSDQIRYTLRDESLHINFGTYLINTLKEQYPTIWTKKFEEETIEHIKKAVQLEINYAHDVLPRGILGLNADMFVDYMHYIGNRRLEGIGLDYRFESDTNPFPWLSEVVDTGAMTNFFERKVKDYQNSGVLEDDF
;
A
#
# COMPACT_ATOMS: atom_id res chain seq x y z
N MET A 1 4.98 -7.19 4.99
CA MET A 1 6.09 -8.15 5.22
C MET A 1 7.31 -7.89 4.36
N LEU A 2 7.22 -7.89 3.02
CA LEU A 2 8.39 -7.72 2.13
C LEU A 2 9.13 -6.38 2.33
N LEU A 3 8.40 -5.27 2.49
CA LEU A 3 9.03 -3.98 2.80
C LEU A 3 9.71 -3.96 4.18
N ALA A 4 9.26 -4.79 5.13
CA ALA A 4 9.93 -4.92 6.43
C ALA A 4 11.29 -5.62 6.30
N LEU A 5 11.44 -6.56 5.35
CA LEU A 5 12.75 -7.10 4.98
C LEU A 5 13.63 -6.02 4.36
N GLY A 6 13.07 -5.21 3.45
CA GLY A 6 13.75 -4.05 2.86
C GLY A 6 14.31 -3.08 3.92
N ARG A 7 13.54 -2.79 4.98
CA ARG A 7 13.99 -1.96 6.10
C ARG A 7 15.17 -2.53 6.87
N GLN A 8 15.36 -3.85 6.84
CA GLN A 8 16.52 -4.52 7.41
C GLN A 8 17.67 -4.69 6.39
N ASN A 9 17.65 -3.94 5.28
CA ASN A 9 18.57 -4.07 4.15
C ASN A 9 18.61 -5.47 3.53
N LYS A 10 17.50 -6.22 3.63
CA LYS A 10 17.34 -7.54 3.01
C LYS A 10 16.46 -7.43 1.77
N LEU A 11 16.85 -8.10 0.69
CA LEU A 11 16.14 -8.09 -0.59
C LEU A 11 15.82 -6.67 -1.11
N PRO A 12 16.83 -5.77 -1.21
CA PRO A 12 16.60 -4.37 -1.58
C PRO A 12 15.98 -4.24 -2.98
N GLY A 13 16.44 -5.04 -3.97
CA GLY A 13 15.87 -5.01 -5.31
C GLY A 13 14.39 -5.38 -5.37
N LEU A 14 13.96 -6.37 -4.59
CA LEU A 14 12.54 -6.73 -4.47
C LEU A 14 11.74 -5.62 -3.77
N SER A 15 12.33 -5.03 -2.73
CA SER A 15 11.69 -3.94 -1.99
C SER A 15 11.46 -2.72 -2.89
N ASP A 16 12.41 -2.36 -3.74
CA ASP A 16 12.26 -1.28 -4.72
C ASP A 16 11.12 -1.54 -5.71
N GLN A 17 10.99 -2.78 -6.21
CA GLN A 17 9.88 -3.14 -7.09
C GLN A 17 8.52 -2.99 -6.40
N ILE A 18 8.41 -3.47 -5.16
CA ILE A 18 7.17 -3.31 -4.37
C ILE A 18 6.84 -1.83 -4.15
N ARG A 19 7.84 -0.96 -3.96
CA ARG A 19 7.59 0.49 -3.84
C ARG A 19 6.99 1.08 -5.11
N TYR A 20 7.47 0.67 -6.28
CA TYR A 20 6.89 1.11 -7.55
C TYR A 20 5.45 0.64 -7.71
N THR A 21 5.16 -0.63 -7.40
CA THR A 21 3.79 -1.14 -7.43
C THR A 21 2.88 -0.35 -6.49
N LEU A 22 3.31 -0.08 -5.25
CA LEU A 22 2.49 0.69 -4.29
C LEU A 22 2.23 2.13 -4.74
N ARG A 23 3.18 2.74 -5.43
CA ARG A 23 3.00 4.08 -6.02
C ARG A 23 1.91 4.05 -7.09
N ASP A 24 1.96 3.08 -7.99
CA ASP A 24 0.99 2.94 -9.06
C ASP A 24 -0.40 2.62 -8.49
N GLU A 25 -0.51 1.73 -7.50
CA GLU A 25 -1.78 1.45 -6.84
C GLU A 25 -2.36 2.67 -6.11
N SER A 26 -1.51 3.54 -5.57
CA SER A 26 -1.97 4.79 -4.96
C SER A 26 -2.59 5.73 -6.00
N LEU A 27 -2.02 5.78 -7.21
CA LEU A 27 -2.61 6.52 -8.33
C LEU A 27 -3.95 5.90 -8.78
N HIS A 28 -4.03 4.57 -8.86
CA HIS A 28 -5.27 3.87 -9.22
C HIS A 28 -6.39 4.16 -8.22
N ILE A 29 -6.08 4.15 -6.91
CA ILE A 29 -7.05 4.46 -5.85
C ILE A 29 -7.50 5.91 -5.93
N ASN A 30 -6.59 6.85 -6.14
CA ASN A 30 -6.93 8.27 -6.30
C ASN A 30 -7.84 8.49 -7.50
N PHE A 31 -7.52 7.86 -8.63
CA PHE A 31 -8.35 7.91 -9.83
C PHE A 31 -9.74 7.30 -9.62
N GLY A 32 -9.83 6.12 -9.01
CA GLY A 32 -11.10 5.46 -8.71
C GLY A 32 -11.97 6.29 -7.76
N THR A 33 -11.37 6.88 -6.73
CA THR A 33 -12.05 7.78 -5.79
C THR A 33 -12.59 9.02 -6.49
N TYR A 34 -11.78 9.66 -7.34
CA TYR A 34 -12.19 10.79 -8.15
C TYR A 34 -13.38 10.41 -9.04
N LEU A 35 -13.28 9.29 -9.77
CA LEU A 35 -14.33 8.82 -10.65
C LEU A 35 -15.66 8.58 -9.93
N ILE A 36 -15.63 7.89 -8.78
CA ILE A 36 -16.83 7.64 -7.96
C ILE A 36 -17.46 8.96 -7.54
N ASN A 37 -16.68 9.90 -7.02
CA ASN A 37 -17.20 11.18 -6.56
C ASN A 37 -17.76 12.04 -7.70
N THR A 38 -17.10 12.04 -8.87
CA THR A 38 -17.62 12.72 -10.07
C THR A 38 -18.94 12.12 -10.54
N LEU A 39 -19.07 10.78 -10.52
CA LEU A 39 -20.33 10.12 -10.88
C LEU A 39 -21.47 10.47 -9.90
N LYS A 40 -21.17 10.53 -8.60
CA LYS A 40 -22.13 10.98 -7.57
C LYS A 40 -22.61 12.40 -7.82
N GLU A 41 -21.70 13.30 -8.19
CA GLU A 41 -21.99 14.70 -8.47
C GLU A 41 -22.82 14.87 -9.76
N GLN A 42 -22.42 14.19 -10.84
CA GLN A 42 -23.07 14.31 -12.14
C GLN A 42 -24.42 13.58 -12.22
N TYR A 43 -24.57 12.48 -11.49
CA TYR A 43 -25.76 11.63 -11.52
C TYR A 43 -26.25 11.26 -10.12
N PRO A 44 -26.77 12.20 -9.31
CA PRO A 44 -27.13 11.93 -7.92
C PRO A 44 -28.15 10.81 -7.72
N THR A 45 -28.97 10.53 -8.73
CA THR A 45 -30.00 9.48 -8.69
C THR A 45 -29.43 8.05 -8.66
N ILE A 46 -28.19 7.84 -9.11
CA ILE A 46 -27.56 6.50 -9.05
C ILE A 46 -27.05 6.18 -7.64
N TRP A 47 -26.73 7.21 -6.86
CA TRP A 47 -26.14 7.08 -5.53
C TRP A 47 -27.23 7.01 -4.46
N THR A 48 -27.99 5.93 -4.50
CA THR A 48 -29.08 5.69 -3.55
C THR A 48 -28.57 5.22 -2.19
N LYS A 49 -29.36 5.42 -1.13
CA LYS A 49 -29.07 4.88 0.22
C LYS A 49 -28.78 3.37 0.21
N LYS A 50 -29.53 2.60 -0.57
CA LYS A 50 -29.31 1.15 -0.72
C LYS A 50 -27.93 0.85 -1.30
N PHE A 51 -27.50 1.63 -2.29
CA PHE A 51 -26.19 1.44 -2.92
C PHE A 51 -25.04 1.87 -1.99
N GLU A 52 -25.25 2.91 -1.17
CA GLU A 52 -24.32 3.27 -0.09
C GLU A 52 -24.14 2.12 0.90
N GLU A 53 -25.23 1.57 1.41
CA GLU A 53 -25.22 0.42 2.33
C GLU A 53 -24.52 -0.80 1.71
N GLU A 54 -24.84 -1.14 0.45
CA GLU A 54 -24.18 -2.22 -0.28
C GLU A 54 -22.67 -1.98 -0.43
N THR A 55 -22.27 -0.74 -0.71
CA THR A 55 -20.85 -0.37 -0.82
C THR A 55 -20.12 -0.50 0.51
N ILE A 56 -20.74 -0.07 1.62
CA ILE A 56 -20.19 -0.22 2.97
C ILE A 56 -20.01 -1.71 3.30
N GLU A 57 -21.01 -2.54 3.03
CA GLU A 57 -20.93 -3.99 3.30
C GLU A 57 -19.87 -4.68 2.45
N HIS A 58 -19.69 -4.28 1.19
CA HIS A 58 -18.58 -4.78 0.38
C HIS A 58 -17.21 -4.42 0.95
N ILE A 59 -17.03 -3.18 1.43
CA ILE A 59 -15.77 -2.75 2.05
C ILE A 59 -15.53 -3.51 3.37
N LYS A 60 -16.55 -3.69 4.20
CA LYS A 60 -16.47 -4.49 5.44
C LYS A 60 -16.06 -5.93 5.15
N LYS A 61 -16.65 -6.55 4.13
CA LYS A 61 -16.28 -7.89 3.70
C LYS A 61 -14.83 -7.96 3.20
N ALA A 62 -14.40 -7.00 2.38
CA ALA A 62 -13.03 -6.95 1.89
C ALA A 62 -12.02 -6.81 3.04
N VAL A 63 -12.27 -5.91 4.00
CA VAL A 63 -11.46 -5.73 5.21
C VAL A 63 -11.37 -7.03 6.01
N GLN A 64 -12.50 -7.72 6.23
CA GLN A 64 -12.50 -8.98 6.96
C GLN A 64 -11.70 -10.09 6.25
N LEU A 65 -11.78 -10.16 4.92
CA LEU A 65 -11.01 -11.13 4.14
C LEU A 65 -9.51 -10.89 4.26
N GLU A 66 -9.07 -9.63 4.20
CA GLU A 66 -7.66 -9.26 4.38
C GLU A 66 -7.16 -9.52 5.82
N ILE A 67 -8.01 -9.31 6.82
CA ILE A 67 -7.69 -9.66 8.21
C ILE A 67 -7.48 -11.17 8.36
N ASN A 68 -8.41 -11.98 7.81
CA ASN A 68 -8.28 -13.44 7.86
C ASN A 68 -7.00 -13.89 7.15
N TYR A 69 -6.72 -13.32 5.98
CA TYR A 69 -5.48 -13.58 5.25
C TYR A 69 -4.25 -13.21 6.08
N ALA A 70 -4.25 -12.08 6.79
CA ALA A 70 -3.16 -11.68 7.67
C ALA A 70 -2.91 -12.70 8.79
N HIS A 71 -3.97 -13.26 9.39
CA HIS A 71 -3.83 -14.33 10.37
C HIS A 71 -3.23 -15.61 9.76
N ASP A 72 -3.63 -15.97 8.55
CA ASP A 72 -3.13 -17.16 7.84
C ASP A 72 -1.63 -17.02 7.50
N VAL A 73 -1.19 -15.83 7.06
CA VAL A 73 0.20 -15.60 6.68
C VAL A 73 1.12 -15.25 7.87
N LEU A 74 0.56 -14.83 9.01
CA LEU A 74 1.30 -14.44 10.21
C LEU A 74 0.85 -15.17 11.48
N PRO A 75 0.79 -16.52 11.51
CA PRO A 75 0.25 -17.26 12.65
C PRO A 75 1.05 -17.08 13.95
N ARG A 76 2.31 -16.62 13.87
CA ARG A 76 3.18 -16.32 15.02
C ARG A 76 3.86 -14.95 14.92
N GLY A 77 3.45 -14.12 13.97
CA GLY A 77 4.16 -12.91 13.59
C GLY A 77 5.53 -13.17 12.93
N ILE A 78 6.12 -12.11 12.35
CA ILE A 78 7.43 -12.15 11.69
C ILE A 78 8.08 -10.77 11.70
N LEU A 79 9.37 -10.67 12.05
CA LEU A 79 10.17 -9.42 11.97
C LEU A 79 9.54 -8.24 12.73
N GLY A 80 8.91 -8.49 13.88
CA GLY A 80 8.23 -7.46 14.66
C GLY A 80 6.86 -7.04 14.11
N LEU A 81 6.36 -7.75 13.09
CA LEU A 81 4.98 -7.65 12.62
C LEU A 81 4.15 -8.78 13.23
N ASN A 82 2.91 -8.50 13.62
CA ASN A 82 1.94 -9.51 14.03
C ASN A 82 0.59 -9.24 13.36
N ALA A 83 -0.33 -10.20 13.44
CA ALA A 83 -1.64 -10.09 12.79
C ALA A 83 -2.46 -8.91 13.34
N ASP A 84 -2.39 -8.61 14.64
CA ASP A 84 -3.13 -7.50 15.26
C ASP A 84 -2.74 -6.14 14.67
N MET A 85 -1.45 -5.92 14.38
CA MET A 85 -1.00 -4.73 13.66
C MET A 85 -1.58 -4.67 12.23
N PHE A 86 -1.83 -5.80 11.58
CA PHE A 86 -2.51 -5.80 10.27
C PHE A 86 -4.01 -5.52 10.41
N VAL A 87 -4.66 -5.95 11.49
CA VAL A 87 -6.05 -5.58 11.79
C VAL A 87 -6.18 -4.06 11.90
N ASP A 88 -5.35 -3.44 12.73
CA ASP A 88 -5.31 -1.98 12.89
C ASP A 88 -5.06 -1.27 11.55
N TYR A 89 -4.10 -1.77 10.76
CA TYR A 89 -3.81 -1.20 9.45
C TYR A 89 -4.98 -1.34 8.46
N MET A 90 -5.67 -2.49 8.45
CA MET A 90 -6.81 -2.71 7.57
C MET A 90 -8.02 -1.85 7.95
N HIS A 91 -8.28 -1.66 9.24
CA HIS A 91 -9.28 -0.71 9.71
C HIS A 91 -8.93 0.73 9.30
N TYR A 92 -7.69 1.16 9.53
CA TYR A 92 -7.20 2.48 9.14
C TYR A 92 -7.37 2.74 7.63
N ILE A 93 -6.94 1.80 6.77
CA ILE A 93 -7.11 1.93 5.32
C ILE A 93 -8.60 1.90 4.94
N GLY A 94 -9.39 1.01 5.52
CA GLY A 94 -10.84 0.92 5.31
C GLY A 94 -11.54 2.25 5.58
N ASN A 95 -11.21 2.91 6.69
CA ASN A 95 -11.72 4.25 7.03
C ASN A 95 -11.39 5.27 5.95
N ARG A 96 -10.13 5.33 5.48
CA ARG A 96 -9.74 6.28 4.43
C ARG A 96 -10.44 6.03 3.10
N ARG A 97 -10.73 4.77 2.77
CA ARG A 97 -11.47 4.42 1.53
C ARG A 97 -12.92 4.89 1.61
N LEU A 98 -13.58 4.67 2.74
CA LEU A 98 -14.95 5.12 2.98
C LEU A 98 -15.06 6.64 3.04
N GLU A 99 -14.16 7.28 3.78
CA GLU A 99 -14.03 8.74 3.87
C GLU A 99 -13.81 9.36 2.48
N GLY A 100 -12.93 8.76 1.68
CA GLY A 100 -12.59 9.23 0.33
C GLY A 100 -13.80 9.30 -0.61
N ILE A 101 -14.82 8.46 -0.39
CA ILE A 101 -16.08 8.48 -1.15
C ILE A 101 -17.27 9.00 -0.35
N GLY A 102 -17.02 9.63 0.80
CA GLY A 102 -18.02 10.30 1.64
C GLY A 102 -19.08 9.37 2.25
N LEU A 103 -18.68 8.15 2.64
CA LEU A 103 -19.57 7.21 3.35
C LEU A 103 -19.37 7.29 4.86
N ASP A 104 -20.47 7.37 5.60
CA ASP A 104 -20.49 7.51 7.06
C ASP A 104 -20.45 6.14 7.75
N TYR A 105 -19.31 5.47 7.66
CA TYR A 105 -18.98 4.28 8.44
C TYR A 105 -17.52 4.36 8.88
N ARG A 106 -17.24 3.90 10.10
CA ARG A 106 -15.89 3.88 10.66
C ARG A 106 -15.64 2.57 11.40
N PHE A 107 -14.53 1.92 11.07
CA PHE A 107 -13.99 0.82 11.85
C PHE A 107 -13.39 1.32 13.18
N GLU A 108 -13.24 0.42 14.14
CA GLU A 108 -12.85 0.76 15.52
C GLU A 108 -11.46 1.41 15.62
N SER A 109 -10.51 0.94 14.82
CA SER A 109 -9.13 1.46 14.81
C SER A 109 -8.94 2.45 13.67
N ASP A 110 -8.39 3.62 13.99
CA ASP A 110 -7.98 4.63 13.00
C ASP A 110 -6.51 5.01 13.14
N THR A 111 -5.71 4.13 13.74
CA THR A 111 -4.28 4.35 13.91
C THR A 111 -3.54 3.59 12.82
N ASN A 112 -2.59 4.25 12.15
CA ASN A 112 -1.65 3.55 11.26
C ASN A 112 -0.50 2.93 12.09
N PRO A 113 -0.43 1.60 12.24
CA PRO A 113 0.66 0.94 12.98
C PRO A 113 1.97 0.87 12.17
N PHE A 114 1.95 1.27 10.90
CA PHE A 114 3.09 1.29 9.99
C PHE A 114 3.35 2.70 9.41
N PRO A 115 3.74 3.69 10.22
CA PRO A 115 3.98 5.07 9.74
C PRO A 115 5.06 5.13 8.65
N TRP A 116 6.08 4.28 8.74
CA TRP A 116 7.12 4.11 7.73
C TRP A 116 6.58 3.64 6.36
N LEU A 117 5.40 3.00 6.31
CA LEU A 117 4.77 2.60 5.06
C LEU A 117 4.13 3.81 4.37
N SER A 118 3.56 4.74 5.14
CA SER A 118 3.09 6.02 4.59
C SER A 118 4.24 6.82 4.00
N GLU A 119 5.39 6.90 4.69
CA GLU A 119 6.60 7.51 4.13
C GLU A 119 7.01 6.86 2.80
N VAL A 120 6.94 5.52 2.70
CA VAL A 120 7.27 4.80 1.45
C VAL A 120 6.33 5.15 0.30
N VAL A 121 5.04 5.32 0.58
CA VAL A 121 4.00 5.60 -0.41
C VAL A 121 3.96 7.09 -0.80
N ASP A 122 4.14 7.98 0.18
CA ASP A 122 4.07 9.43 0.03
C ASP A 122 5.37 10.06 -0.49
N THR A 123 6.51 9.37 -0.35
CA THR A 123 7.77 9.85 -0.94
C THR A 123 7.70 9.72 -2.46
N GLY A 124 7.16 10.74 -3.10
CA GLY A 124 7.34 10.98 -4.53
C GLY A 124 8.82 10.83 -4.83
N ALA A 125 9.17 9.83 -5.64
CA ALA A 125 10.54 9.44 -5.92
C ALA A 125 11.33 10.62 -6.53
N MET A 126 11.87 11.49 -5.68
CA MET A 126 13.00 12.35 -5.99
C MET A 126 14.28 11.64 -5.53
N THR A 127 14.44 10.37 -5.90
CA THR A 127 15.80 9.87 -6.09
C THR A 127 16.13 10.18 -7.53
N ASN A 128 16.95 11.22 -7.70
CA ASN A 128 17.45 11.65 -8.99
C ASN A 128 17.96 10.44 -9.77
N PHE A 129 17.55 10.32 -11.03
CA PHE A 129 18.04 9.31 -11.97
C PHE A 129 19.58 9.27 -12.02
N PHE A 130 20.24 10.37 -11.62
CA PHE A 130 21.69 10.55 -11.51
C PHE A 130 22.35 10.04 -10.21
N GLU A 131 21.58 9.73 -9.15
CA GLU A 131 22.11 9.20 -7.89
C GLU A 131 22.13 7.67 -7.83
N ARG A 132 21.46 7.00 -8.78
CA ARG A 132 21.65 5.56 -8.98
C ARG A 132 23.04 5.33 -9.54
N LYS A 133 24.00 4.91 -8.69
CA LYS A 133 25.26 4.33 -9.15
C LYS A 133 24.93 3.20 -10.13
N VAL A 134 25.25 3.43 -11.39
CA VAL A 134 25.17 2.44 -12.46
C VAL A 134 25.99 1.23 -12.01
N LYS A 135 25.35 0.07 -11.85
CA LYS A 135 26.02 -1.16 -11.41
C LYS A 135 26.56 -2.04 -12.54
N ASP A 136 26.49 -1.58 -13.79
CA ASP A 136 27.13 -2.21 -14.97
C ASP A 136 27.90 -1.09 -15.70
N TYR A 137 29.21 -1.11 -15.92
CA TYR A 137 30.07 -2.21 -16.35
C TYR A 137 31.39 -2.13 -15.58
N GLN A 138 31.81 -3.24 -14.96
CA GLN A 138 33.24 -3.47 -14.82
C GLN A 138 33.73 -3.79 -16.23
N ASN A 139 34.34 -2.82 -16.92
CA ASN A 139 35.00 -3.08 -18.19
C ASN A 139 35.97 -4.26 -17.97
N SER A 140 35.74 -5.36 -18.67
CA SER A 140 36.53 -6.58 -18.69
C SER A 140 37.88 -6.37 -19.39
N GLY A 141 38.58 -5.29 -19.05
CA GLY A 141 39.81 -4.82 -19.68
C GLY A 141 40.99 -4.57 -18.74
N VAL A 142 40.89 -4.94 -17.45
CA VAL A 142 42.06 -4.95 -16.55
C VAL A 142 42.19 -6.35 -15.97
N LEU A 143 42.65 -7.27 -16.83
CA LEU A 143 43.51 -8.34 -16.37
C LEU A 143 44.89 -7.71 -16.25
N GLU A 144 45.35 -7.42 -15.03
CA GLU A 144 46.78 -7.26 -14.79
C GLU A 144 47.38 -8.67 -14.94
N ASP A 145 48.24 -8.82 -15.94
CA ASP A 145 49.07 -10.00 -16.14
C ASP A 145 50.24 -9.90 -15.15
N ASP A 146 50.28 -10.79 -14.16
CA ASP A 146 51.34 -10.85 -13.15
C ASP A 146 52.68 -11.24 -13.81
N PHE A 147 53.57 -10.26 -14.00
CA PHE A 147 55.02 -10.43 -14.11
C PHE A 147 55.76 -9.45 -13.19
#